data_AF-A0A946YLJ6-F1
#
_entry.id   AF-A0A946YLJ6-F1
#
_cell.length_a   1.000
_cell.length_b   1.000
_cell.length_c   1.000
_cell.angle_alpha   90.00
_cell.angle_beta   90.00
_cell.angle_gamma   90.00
#
_symmetry.space_group_name_H-M   'P 1'
#
loop_
_entity.id
_entity.type
_entity.pdbx_description
1 polymer ?
#
loop_
_entity_poly.entity_id
_entity_poly.type
_entity_poly.pdbx_seq_one_letter_code
_entity_poly.pdbx_strand_id
1 'polypeptide(L)'
;MLRKTTLSIAALVTAGWLLSDNNRALQGAERASPLPLIVVREYRVQEQQQRYQELLAEFGHNKELPAGYELQTLLALSHYPELKETRIRFVVDDVDIPLSSRPHWASMLRSAGKRTYLVVIDSQRDGGREELLLKKQPFNAQTGIIGHELAHTVYYLDRSFFGILNDALCQLSDCRINFERQTDQRTVDYGLGWQRYDHSVFLRSSFGRDPFAEPNPGSAYLAPRELLSLMAANPAYQETLVQL
;
A
#
# COMPACT_ATOMS: atom_id res chain seq x y z
N MET A 1 -37.25 -31.95 -16.54
CA MET A 1 -35.96 -32.22 -15.87
C MET A 1 -34.86 -31.64 -16.77
N LEU A 2 -34.54 -30.34 -16.63
CA LEU A 2 -33.55 -29.65 -17.48
C LEU A 2 -32.15 -29.76 -16.85
N ARG A 3 -31.19 -30.32 -17.59
CA ARG A 3 -29.76 -30.27 -17.25
C ARG A 3 -29.20 -28.92 -17.72
N LYS A 4 -28.61 -28.15 -16.79
CA LYS A 4 -27.86 -26.94 -17.08
C LYS A 4 -26.49 -27.32 -17.65
N THR A 5 -26.19 -26.83 -18.84
CA THR A 5 -24.84 -26.81 -19.43
C THR A 5 -24.08 -25.61 -18.87
N THR A 6 -22.92 -25.87 -18.26
CA THR A 6 -21.91 -24.87 -17.89
C THR A 6 -21.07 -24.55 -19.11
N LEU A 7 -21.11 -23.30 -19.59
CA LEU A 7 -20.18 -22.78 -20.58
C LEU A 7 -18.90 -22.35 -19.85
N SER A 8 -17.78 -23.02 -20.11
CA SER A 8 -16.44 -22.57 -19.68
C SER A 8 -15.98 -21.40 -20.53
N ILE A 9 -15.75 -20.25 -19.89
CA ILE A 9 -15.06 -19.09 -20.45
C ILE A 9 -13.56 -19.40 -20.38
N ALA A 10 -13.03 -20.16 -21.33
CA ALA A 10 -11.60 -20.52 -21.37
C ALA A 10 -10.95 -20.37 -22.76
N ALA A 11 -11.64 -19.78 -23.73
CA ALA A 11 -11.08 -19.62 -25.07
C ALA A 11 -11.40 -18.22 -25.61
N LEU A 12 -10.46 -17.27 -25.45
CA LEU A 12 -10.30 -16.11 -26.36
C LEU A 12 -9.10 -15.16 -26.06
N VAL A 13 -8.05 -15.54 -25.33
CA VAL A 13 -6.94 -14.59 -24.99
C VAL A 13 -5.54 -15.00 -25.51
N THR A 14 -5.43 -15.95 -26.43
CA THR A 14 -4.12 -16.51 -26.83
C THR A 14 -3.37 -15.81 -27.98
N ALA A 15 -3.70 -14.58 -28.38
CA ALA A 15 -3.07 -13.97 -29.58
C ALA A 15 -2.27 -12.66 -29.37
N GLY A 16 -2.03 -12.19 -28.14
CA GLY A 16 -1.29 -10.93 -27.91
C GLY A 16 0.02 -11.04 -27.11
N TRP A 17 0.35 -12.23 -26.60
CA TRP A 17 1.19 -12.40 -25.41
C TRP A 17 2.71 -12.44 -25.60
N LEU A 18 3.23 -12.17 -26.81
CA LEU A 18 4.62 -12.56 -27.08
C LEU A 18 5.51 -11.53 -27.74
N LEU A 19 5.34 -10.21 -27.52
CA LEU A 19 6.36 -9.21 -27.94
C LEU A 19 6.32 -7.81 -27.27
N SER A 20 5.51 -7.53 -26.24
CA SER A 20 5.40 -6.15 -25.69
C SER A 20 5.71 -5.94 -24.20
N ASP A 21 5.82 -6.98 -23.37
CA ASP A 21 5.72 -6.77 -21.90
C ASP A 21 7.03 -6.71 -21.13
N ASN A 22 8.19 -7.05 -21.72
CA ASN A 22 9.46 -6.95 -21.00
C ASN A 22 9.99 -5.52 -20.82
N ASN A 23 9.46 -4.53 -21.55
CA ASN A 23 9.91 -3.13 -21.45
C ASN A 23 8.99 -2.23 -20.61
N ARG A 24 7.80 -2.69 -20.21
CA ARG A 24 6.85 -1.88 -19.41
C ARG A 24 7.03 -2.02 -17.90
N ALA A 25 7.60 -3.12 -17.42
CA ALA A 25 7.94 -3.27 -16.00
C ALA A 25 9.02 -2.26 -15.54
N LEU A 26 9.81 -1.73 -16.48
CA LEU A 26 10.83 -0.70 -16.22
C LEU A 26 10.31 0.74 -16.41
N GLN A 27 9.09 0.93 -16.92
CA GLN A 27 8.48 2.26 -17.12
C GLN A 27 7.61 2.72 -15.95
N GLY A 28 7.44 1.90 -14.91
CA GLY A 28 6.84 2.35 -13.64
C GLY A 28 7.79 3.21 -12.78
N ALA A 29 9.04 3.40 -13.22
CA ALA A 29 10.10 4.10 -12.51
C ALA A 29 10.12 5.63 -12.75
N GLU A 30 9.15 6.20 -13.47
CA GLU A 30 9.22 7.60 -13.94
C GLU A 30 8.17 8.54 -13.30
N ARG A 31 7.79 8.30 -12.06
CA ARG A 31 7.41 9.39 -11.15
C ARG A 31 8.36 9.37 -9.96
N ALA A 32 9.56 9.89 -10.17
CA ALA A 32 10.23 10.53 -9.05
C ALA A 32 9.29 11.64 -8.57
N SER A 33 8.91 11.62 -7.28
CA SER A 33 8.20 12.73 -6.68
C SER A 33 9.03 13.99 -6.95
N PRO A 34 8.50 15.02 -7.66
CA PRO A 34 9.28 16.19 -8.06
C PRO A 34 9.62 17.11 -6.88
N LEU A 35 9.22 16.73 -5.67
CA LEU A 35 9.53 17.39 -4.41
C LEU A 35 10.60 16.58 -3.66
N PRO A 36 11.50 17.22 -2.89
CA PRO A 36 12.45 16.49 -2.05
C PRO A 36 11.67 15.51 -1.16
N LEU A 37 12.05 14.23 -1.21
CA LEU A 37 11.46 13.20 -0.38
C LEU A 37 11.66 13.56 1.08
N ILE A 38 10.54 13.73 1.80
CA ILE A 38 10.57 13.89 3.25
C ILE A 38 10.73 12.49 3.85
N VAL A 39 11.84 12.27 4.56
CA VAL A 39 12.10 11.02 5.28
C VAL A 39 12.15 11.33 6.77
N VAL A 40 11.34 10.63 7.55
CA VAL A 40 11.26 10.78 9.01
C VAL A 40 11.42 9.42 9.64
N ARG A 41 12.40 9.25 10.54
CA ARG A 41 12.59 7.98 11.26
C ARG A 41 11.36 7.62 12.08
N GLU A 42 10.88 8.56 12.89
CA GLU A 42 9.78 8.33 13.81
C GLU A 42 8.91 9.58 13.92
N TYR A 43 7.59 9.41 13.71
CA TYR A 43 6.63 10.48 13.97
C TYR A 43 6.26 10.54 15.45
N ARG A 44 6.45 11.72 16.04
CA ARG A 44 5.99 12.01 17.40
C ARG A 44 4.56 12.52 17.38
N VAL A 45 3.67 11.80 18.06
CA VAL A 45 2.22 12.07 18.04
C VAL A 45 1.88 13.51 18.42
N GLN A 46 2.47 14.03 19.50
CA GLN A 46 2.19 15.38 19.99
C GLN A 46 2.56 16.47 18.98
N GLU A 47 3.71 16.30 18.30
CA GLU A 47 4.17 17.24 17.27
C GLU A 47 3.26 17.19 16.04
N GLN A 48 2.84 16.00 15.61
CA GLN A 48 1.98 15.86 14.44
C GLN A 48 0.53 16.28 14.72
N GLN A 49 0.05 16.18 15.96
CA GLN A 49 -1.26 16.72 16.37
C GLN A 49 -1.34 18.23 16.18
N GLN A 50 -0.25 18.97 16.44
CA GLN A 50 -0.20 20.42 16.21
C GLN A 50 -0.32 20.77 14.73
N ARG A 51 0.09 19.85 13.83
CA ARG A 51 0.03 20.01 12.38
C ARG A 51 -1.26 19.45 11.76
N TYR A 52 -2.17 18.91 12.57
CA TYR A 52 -3.36 18.22 12.05
C TYR A 52 -4.20 19.10 11.11
N GLN A 53 -4.47 20.36 11.48
CA GLN A 53 -5.30 21.25 10.67
C GLN A 53 -4.64 21.62 9.33
N GLU A 54 -3.32 21.81 9.32
CA GLU A 54 -2.53 22.04 8.10
C GLU A 54 -2.60 20.82 7.19
N LEU A 55 -2.31 19.63 7.73
CA LEU A 55 -2.37 18.38 6.98
C LEU A 55 -3.76 18.09 6.44
N LEU A 56 -4.81 18.32 7.24
CA LEU A 56 -6.20 18.14 6.82
C LEU A 56 -6.56 19.09 5.68
N ALA A 57 -6.16 20.36 5.77
CA ALA A 57 -6.41 21.34 4.72
C ALA A 57 -5.71 20.97 3.40
N GLU A 58 -4.49 20.43 3.48
CA GLU A 58 -3.69 20.12 2.29
C GLU A 58 -4.01 18.75 1.66
N PHE A 59 -4.28 17.72 2.48
CA PHE A 59 -4.40 16.33 2.03
C PHE A 59 -5.78 15.70 2.26
N GLY A 60 -6.67 16.37 3.01
CA GLY A 60 -8.02 15.87 3.30
C GLY A 60 -9.03 16.04 2.17
N HIS A 61 -8.74 16.85 1.17
CA HIS A 61 -9.67 17.06 0.05
C HIS A 61 -9.92 15.77 -0.73
N ASN A 62 -11.18 15.50 -1.10
CA ASN A 62 -11.63 14.26 -1.77
C ASN A 62 -11.36 12.98 -0.96
N LYS A 63 -11.18 13.06 0.35
CA LYS A 63 -10.98 11.89 1.24
C LYS A 63 -12.18 11.68 2.17
N GLU A 64 -12.60 10.43 2.33
CA GLU A 64 -13.39 10.00 3.49
C GLU A 64 -12.42 9.36 4.47
N LEU A 65 -11.90 10.12 5.44
CA LEU A 65 -10.85 9.67 6.37
C LEU A 65 -11.39 8.65 7.38
N PRO A 66 -10.55 7.69 7.84
CA PRO A 66 -10.97 6.67 8.78
C PRO A 66 -10.98 7.21 10.21
N ALA A 67 -12.12 7.07 10.90
CA ALA A 67 -12.29 7.54 12.27
C ALA A 67 -11.24 6.93 13.22
N GLY A 68 -10.52 7.78 13.96
CA GLY A 68 -9.47 7.38 14.90
C GLY A 68 -8.08 7.17 14.29
N TYR A 69 -7.95 7.24 12.95
CA TYR A 69 -6.68 7.13 12.24
C TYR A 69 -6.47 8.25 11.22
N GLU A 70 -7.18 9.37 11.38
CA GLU A 70 -7.13 10.49 10.46
C GLU A 70 -5.71 11.07 10.39
N LEU A 71 -5.05 11.25 11.53
CA LEU A 71 -3.71 11.83 11.56
C LEU A 71 -2.67 10.94 10.86
N GLN A 72 -2.68 9.63 11.13
CA GLN A 72 -1.82 8.63 10.50
C GLN A 72 -2.06 8.60 8.99
N THR A 73 -3.33 8.68 8.59
CA THR A 73 -3.74 8.71 7.18
C THR A 73 -3.28 9.97 6.47
N LEU A 74 -3.43 11.13 7.10
CA LEU A 74 -3.00 12.41 6.56
C LEU A 74 -1.46 12.51 6.47
N LEU A 75 -0.74 11.98 7.46
CA LEU A 75 0.71 11.85 7.39
C LEU A 75 1.12 10.96 6.23
N ALA A 76 0.53 9.77 6.08
CA ALA A 76 0.82 8.88 4.96
C ALA A 76 0.51 9.56 3.61
N LEU A 77 -0.64 10.22 3.47
CA LEU A 77 -1.02 10.98 2.27
C LEU A 77 -0.03 12.10 1.92
N SER A 78 0.63 12.70 2.92
CA SER A 78 1.61 13.77 2.70
C SER A 78 2.83 13.35 1.88
N HIS A 79 3.10 12.04 1.83
CA HIS A 79 4.15 11.47 0.99
C HIS A 79 3.74 11.29 -0.47
N TYR A 80 2.44 11.24 -0.77
CA TYR A 80 1.88 10.95 -2.09
C TYR A 80 1.17 12.18 -2.68
N PRO A 81 1.89 13.24 -3.08
CA PRO A 81 1.28 14.50 -3.54
C PRO A 81 0.35 14.33 -4.75
N GLU A 82 0.54 13.32 -5.59
CA GLU A 82 -0.36 12.97 -6.69
C GLU A 82 -1.75 12.48 -6.24
N LEU A 83 -1.89 12.08 -4.97
CA LEU A 83 -3.16 11.64 -4.40
C LEU A 83 -4.01 12.79 -3.85
N LYS A 84 -3.51 14.04 -3.82
CA LYS A 84 -4.24 15.21 -3.30
C LYS A 84 -5.65 15.33 -3.89
N GLU A 85 -5.76 15.28 -5.22
CA GLU A 85 -7.05 15.39 -5.91
C GLU A 85 -7.76 14.04 -6.13
N THR A 86 -7.14 12.93 -5.74
CA THR A 86 -7.69 11.59 -5.94
C THR A 86 -8.80 11.30 -4.93
N ARG A 87 -9.92 10.73 -5.38
CA ARG A 87 -11.00 10.29 -4.49
C ARG A 87 -10.63 8.97 -3.81
N ILE A 88 -10.44 9.00 -2.50
CA ILE A 88 -10.09 7.81 -1.71
C ILE A 88 -11.05 7.74 -0.52
N ARG A 89 -11.67 6.57 -0.33
CA ARG A 89 -12.55 6.31 0.80
C ARG A 89 -11.88 5.30 1.71
N PHE A 90 -11.64 5.68 2.96
CA PHE A 90 -11.12 4.78 3.98
C PHE A 90 -12.30 4.20 4.75
N VAL A 91 -12.51 2.90 4.61
CA VAL A 91 -13.69 2.21 5.12
C VAL A 91 -13.25 1.29 6.25
N VAL A 92 -13.66 1.61 7.48
CA VAL A 92 -13.47 0.73 8.64
C VAL A 92 -14.67 -0.19 8.75
N ASP A 93 -14.48 -1.49 8.59
CA ASP A 93 -15.57 -2.49 8.56
C ASP A 93 -15.10 -3.84 9.13
N ASP A 94 -16.01 -4.77 9.37
CA ASP A 94 -15.68 -6.15 9.78
C ASP A 94 -15.34 -6.99 8.54
N VAL A 95 -14.04 -7.22 8.28
CA VAL A 95 -13.56 -7.85 7.03
C VAL A 95 -12.41 -8.83 7.23
N ASP A 96 -12.39 -9.90 6.43
CA ASP A 96 -11.37 -10.97 6.54
C ASP A 96 -9.93 -10.54 6.24
N ILE A 97 -9.72 -9.45 5.50
CA ILE A 97 -8.40 -8.94 5.12
C ILE A 97 -8.05 -7.73 6.00
N PRO A 98 -6.91 -7.71 6.73
CA PRO A 98 -6.67 -6.71 7.76
C PRO A 98 -6.67 -5.29 7.23
N LEU A 99 -6.09 -5.14 6.04
CA LEU A 99 -6.00 -3.89 5.34
C LEU A 99 -5.88 -4.17 3.83
N SER A 100 -6.58 -3.42 3.00
CA SER A 100 -6.47 -3.57 1.54
C SER A 100 -6.84 -2.31 0.77
N SER A 101 -6.07 -2.03 -0.28
CA SER A 101 -6.36 -1.02 -1.27
C SER A 101 -6.96 -1.64 -2.53
N ARG A 102 -8.08 -1.10 -3.00
CA ARG A 102 -8.76 -1.60 -4.21
C ARG A 102 -9.47 -0.51 -4.98
N PRO A 103 -9.55 -0.61 -6.31
CA PRO A 103 -10.43 0.24 -7.11
C PRO A 103 -11.90 0.05 -6.68
N HIS A 104 -12.66 1.14 -6.61
CA HIS A 104 -14.11 1.04 -6.53
C HIS A 104 -14.66 0.68 -7.92
N TRP A 105 -14.96 -0.61 -8.14
CA TRP A 105 -15.31 -1.16 -9.46
C TRP A 105 -16.40 -0.38 -10.19
N ALA A 106 -17.44 0.10 -9.49
CA ALA A 106 -18.51 0.89 -10.10
C ALA A 106 -18.04 2.25 -10.66
N SER A 107 -16.91 2.78 -10.17
CA SER A 107 -16.29 4.01 -10.67
C SER A 107 -15.31 3.77 -11.81
N MET A 108 -14.89 2.52 -12.07
CA MET A 108 -13.77 2.23 -12.97
C MET A 108 -14.06 2.47 -14.46
N LEU A 109 -15.34 2.46 -14.84
CA LEU A 109 -15.79 2.84 -16.19
C LEU A 109 -15.81 4.36 -16.42
N ARG A 110 -15.59 5.17 -15.38
CA ARG A 110 -15.45 6.62 -15.50
C ARG A 110 -14.05 6.98 -16.01
N SER A 111 -13.87 8.23 -16.44
CA SER A 111 -12.54 8.77 -16.76
C SER A 111 -11.59 8.63 -15.56
N ALA A 112 -10.29 8.46 -15.81
CA ALA A 112 -9.29 8.16 -14.78
C ALA A 112 -9.37 9.11 -13.56
N GLY A 113 -9.47 10.43 -13.78
CA GLY A 113 -9.59 11.42 -12.70
C GLY A 113 -10.94 11.43 -11.95
N LYS A 114 -11.92 10.63 -12.37
CA LYS A 114 -13.23 10.46 -11.70
C LYS A 114 -13.38 9.09 -11.03
N ARG A 115 -12.34 8.26 -11.06
CA ARG A 115 -12.29 6.99 -10.35
C ARG A 115 -12.23 7.25 -8.85
N THR A 116 -12.69 6.26 -8.09
CA THR A 116 -12.64 6.24 -6.64
C THR A 116 -11.88 5.00 -6.22
N TYR A 117 -11.03 5.14 -5.23
CA TYR A 117 -10.28 4.05 -4.63
C TYR A 117 -10.76 3.84 -3.19
N LEU A 118 -10.68 2.60 -2.73
CA LEU A 118 -11.08 2.21 -1.38
C LEU A 118 -9.85 1.70 -0.65
N VAL A 119 -9.63 2.18 0.56
CA VAL A 119 -8.73 1.55 1.53
C VAL A 119 -9.61 0.96 2.63
N VAL A 120 -9.72 -0.35 2.68
CA VAL A 120 -10.60 -1.05 3.64
C VAL A 120 -9.75 -1.51 4.80
N ILE A 121 -10.12 -1.08 6.01
CA ILE A 121 -9.45 -1.34 7.28
C ILE A 121 -10.35 -2.27 8.10
N ASP A 122 -9.80 -3.39 8.51
CA ASP A 122 -10.51 -4.31 9.39
C ASP A 122 -10.66 -3.75 10.81
N SER A 123 -11.88 -3.84 11.33
CA SER A 123 -12.24 -3.37 12.66
C SER A 123 -12.11 -4.46 13.73
N GLN A 124 -12.25 -5.74 13.35
CA GLN A 124 -12.36 -6.87 14.28
C GLN A 124 -11.70 -8.14 13.74
N ARG A 125 -10.97 -8.85 14.61
CA ARG A 125 -10.38 -10.15 14.31
C ARG A 125 -10.46 -11.08 15.49
N ASP A 126 -10.85 -12.30 15.21
CA ASP A 126 -10.78 -13.41 16.16
C ASP A 126 -9.57 -14.31 15.89
N GLY A 127 -9.32 -15.25 16.80
CA GLY A 127 -8.43 -16.40 16.55
C GLY A 127 -6.93 -16.09 16.60
N GLY A 128 -6.50 -15.18 17.48
CA GLY A 128 -5.07 -14.91 17.74
C GLY A 128 -4.36 -14.14 16.62
N ARG A 129 -5.11 -13.49 15.73
CA ARG A 129 -4.60 -12.60 14.67
C ARG A 129 -4.97 -11.14 14.89
N GLU A 130 -5.36 -10.78 16.11
CA GLU A 130 -5.70 -9.42 16.51
C GLU A 130 -4.58 -8.42 16.23
N GLU A 131 -3.31 -8.85 16.30
CA GLU A 131 -2.15 -7.99 16.06
C GLU A 131 -2.05 -7.47 14.61
N LEU A 132 -2.81 -8.07 13.67
CA LEU A 132 -2.94 -7.52 12.32
C LEU A 132 -3.86 -6.28 12.28
N LEU A 133 -4.72 -6.08 13.29
CA LEU A 133 -5.63 -4.94 13.34
C LEU A 133 -4.84 -3.64 13.50
N LEU A 134 -5.24 -2.62 12.73
CA LEU A 134 -4.58 -1.33 12.75
C LEU A 134 -4.51 -0.72 14.17
N LYS A 135 -5.56 -0.87 14.99
CA LYS A 135 -5.62 -0.36 16.38
C LYS A 135 -4.54 -0.93 17.32
N LYS A 136 -4.00 -2.11 17.04
CA LYS A 136 -2.98 -2.74 17.89
C LYS A 136 -1.56 -2.25 17.59
N GLN A 137 -1.36 -1.69 16.40
CA GLN A 137 -0.05 -1.27 15.94
C GLN A 137 0.33 0.11 16.52
N PRO A 138 1.63 0.35 16.81
CA PRO A 138 2.13 1.67 17.18
C PRO A 138 1.86 2.73 16.10
N PHE A 139 1.81 4.00 16.49
CA PHE A 139 1.50 5.12 15.58
C PHE A 139 2.36 5.14 14.31
N ASN A 140 3.68 4.94 14.42
CA ASN A 140 4.59 4.95 13.27
C ASN A 140 4.31 3.76 12.32
N ALA A 141 4.00 2.58 12.88
CA ALA A 141 3.62 1.39 12.11
C ALA A 141 2.27 1.55 11.40
N GLN A 142 1.29 2.16 12.07
CA GLN A 142 -0.02 2.49 11.47
C GLN A 142 0.15 3.38 10.23
N THR A 143 0.94 4.45 10.34
CA THR A 143 1.27 5.32 9.20
C THR A 143 1.93 4.53 8.06
N GLY A 144 2.80 3.57 8.40
CA GLY A 144 3.54 2.77 7.42
C GLY A 144 2.64 1.81 6.63
N ILE A 145 1.75 1.09 7.31
CA ILE A 145 0.85 0.15 6.64
C ILE A 145 -0.25 0.88 5.85
N ILE A 146 -0.74 2.03 6.33
CA ILE A 146 -1.61 2.90 5.51
C ILE A 146 -0.84 3.41 4.28
N GLY A 147 0.43 3.81 4.46
CA GLY A 147 1.32 4.20 3.38
C GLY A 147 1.44 3.13 2.30
N HIS A 148 1.63 1.87 2.69
CA HIS A 148 1.66 0.74 1.78
C HIS A 148 0.37 0.63 0.93
N GLU A 149 -0.81 0.80 1.52
CA GLU A 149 -2.08 0.79 0.77
C GLU A 149 -2.25 2.00 -0.18
N LEU A 150 -1.68 3.14 0.20
CA LEU A 150 -1.61 4.29 -0.69
C LEU A 150 -0.65 4.05 -1.86
N ALA A 151 0.46 3.33 -1.64
CA ALA A 151 1.36 2.91 -2.72
C ALA A 151 0.68 1.94 -3.71
N HIS A 152 -0.27 1.11 -3.27
CA HIS A 152 -1.17 0.39 -4.19
C HIS A 152 -2.06 1.36 -4.99
N THR A 153 -2.63 2.36 -4.33
CA THR A 153 -3.49 3.37 -5.00
C THR A 153 -2.73 4.12 -6.10
N VAL A 154 -1.51 4.58 -5.80
CA VAL A 154 -0.62 5.24 -6.77
C VAL A 154 -0.38 4.35 -7.98
N TYR A 155 -0.08 3.07 -7.76
CA TYR A 155 0.14 2.11 -8.85
C TYR A 155 -1.06 2.01 -9.81
N TYR A 156 -2.28 2.16 -9.30
CA TYR A 156 -3.50 2.10 -10.11
C TYR A 156 -3.86 3.40 -10.85
N LEU A 157 -3.22 4.54 -10.55
CA LEU A 157 -3.59 5.82 -11.16
C LEU A 157 -3.42 5.82 -12.68
N ASP A 158 -2.32 5.26 -13.16
CA ASP A 158 -1.93 5.31 -14.59
C ASP A 158 -2.39 4.07 -15.37
N ARG A 159 -3.15 3.18 -14.74
CA ARG A 159 -3.58 1.92 -15.35
C ARG A 159 -4.93 2.03 -16.03
N SER A 160 -5.06 1.36 -17.17
CA SER A 160 -6.35 1.17 -17.82
C SER A 160 -7.24 0.23 -17.00
N PHE A 161 -8.54 0.22 -17.28
CA PHE A 161 -9.47 -0.72 -16.66
C PHE A 161 -9.01 -2.18 -16.84
N PHE A 162 -8.61 -2.55 -18.06
CA PHE A 162 -8.10 -3.89 -18.35
C PHE A 162 -6.77 -4.20 -17.67
N GLY A 163 -5.89 -3.20 -17.51
CA GLY A 163 -4.66 -3.36 -16.75
C GLY A 163 -4.94 -3.73 -15.29
N ILE A 164 -5.88 -3.02 -14.67
CA ILE A 164 -6.29 -3.28 -13.27
C ILE A 164 -7.00 -4.63 -13.13
N LEU A 165 -7.81 -5.03 -14.11
CA LEU A 165 -8.41 -6.36 -14.13
C LEU A 165 -7.34 -7.46 -14.23
N ASN A 166 -6.31 -7.26 -15.06
CA ASN A 166 -5.19 -8.19 -15.17
C ASN A 166 -4.40 -8.28 -13.86
N ASP A 167 -4.21 -7.15 -13.15
CA ASP A 167 -3.57 -7.14 -11.83
C ASP A 167 -4.38 -7.94 -10.81
N ALA A 168 -5.71 -7.78 -10.81
CA ALA A 168 -6.60 -8.56 -9.95
C ALA A 168 -6.49 -10.07 -10.22
N LEU A 169 -6.33 -10.49 -11.48
CA LEU A 169 -6.10 -11.90 -11.83
C LEU A 169 -4.71 -12.38 -11.39
N CYS A 170 -3.66 -11.58 -11.58
CA CYS A 170 -2.30 -11.88 -11.10
C CYS A 170 -2.30 -12.16 -9.58
N GLN A 171 -3.01 -11.36 -8.80
CA GLN A 171 -3.07 -11.50 -7.33
C GLN A 171 -3.71 -12.82 -6.84
N LEU A 172 -4.38 -13.58 -7.71
CA LEU A 172 -4.91 -14.91 -7.39
C LEU A 172 -3.84 -16.02 -7.47
N SER A 173 -2.60 -15.68 -7.84
CA SER A 173 -1.47 -16.60 -7.98
C SER A 173 -0.26 -16.11 -7.19
N ASP A 174 0.87 -16.81 -7.30
CA ASP A 174 2.15 -16.41 -6.69
C ASP A 174 2.67 -15.06 -7.20
N CYS A 175 2.14 -14.55 -8.31
CA CYS A 175 2.39 -13.18 -8.79
C CYS A 175 2.08 -12.12 -7.71
N ARG A 176 1.16 -12.42 -6.77
CA ARG A 176 0.89 -11.59 -5.58
C ARG A 176 2.14 -11.30 -4.76
N ILE A 177 3.05 -12.27 -4.60
CA ILE A 177 4.27 -12.09 -3.80
C ILE A 177 5.12 -10.95 -4.39
N ASN A 178 5.34 -10.98 -5.70
CA ASN A 178 6.11 -9.93 -6.37
C ASN A 178 5.38 -8.58 -6.36
N PHE A 179 4.06 -8.59 -6.44
CA PHE A 179 3.23 -7.38 -6.40
C PHE A 179 3.30 -6.65 -5.05
N GLU A 180 3.16 -7.39 -3.94
CA GLU A 180 3.26 -6.84 -2.59
C GLU A 180 4.68 -6.35 -2.28
N ARG A 181 5.72 -7.12 -2.65
CA ARG A 181 7.13 -6.71 -2.48
C ARG A 181 7.49 -5.45 -3.28
N GLN A 182 6.97 -5.32 -4.51
CA GLN A 182 7.12 -4.08 -5.29
C GLN A 182 6.37 -2.90 -4.68
N THR A 183 5.29 -3.16 -3.94
CA THR A 183 4.56 -2.11 -3.21
C THR A 183 5.31 -1.69 -1.94
N ASP A 184 5.97 -2.61 -1.25
CA ASP A 184 6.90 -2.26 -0.18
C ASP A 184 8.07 -1.41 -0.70
N GLN A 185 8.65 -1.76 -1.85
CA GLN A 185 9.66 -0.92 -2.52
C GLN A 185 9.12 0.49 -2.82
N ARG A 186 7.93 0.59 -3.44
CA ARG A 186 7.30 1.89 -3.72
C ARG A 186 7.04 2.68 -2.44
N THR A 187 6.67 2.02 -1.35
CA THR A 187 6.49 2.69 -0.05
C THR A 187 7.80 3.31 0.45
N VAL A 188 8.92 2.59 0.29
CA VAL A 188 10.26 3.13 0.60
C VAL A 188 10.61 4.29 -0.34
N ASP A 189 10.33 4.17 -1.63
CA ASP A 189 10.64 5.22 -2.63
C ASP A 189 9.88 6.51 -2.38
N TYR A 190 8.72 6.45 -1.72
CA TYR A 190 7.92 7.60 -1.31
C TYR A 190 8.28 8.14 0.09
N GLY A 191 9.34 7.63 0.73
CA GLY A 191 9.86 8.17 1.99
C GLY A 191 9.25 7.56 3.27
N LEU A 192 8.43 6.51 3.15
CA LEU A 192 7.75 5.84 4.27
C LEU A 192 8.44 4.54 4.73
N GLY A 193 9.71 4.36 4.36
CA GLY A 193 10.47 3.15 4.63
C GLY A 193 10.64 2.85 6.11
N TRP A 194 10.84 3.87 6.95
CA TRP A 194 10.95 3.68 8.40
C TRP A 194 9.65 3.27 9.06
N GLN A 195 8.55 3.90 8.67
CA GLN A 195 7.21 3.56 9.13
C GLN A 195 6.85 2.13 8.71
N ARG A 196 7.20 1.76 7.48
CA ARG A 196 7.01 0.40 6.96
C ARG A 196 7.90 -0.63 7.65
N TYR A 197 9.13 -0.25 8.00
CA TYR A 197 10.06 -1.04 8.81
C TYR A 197 9.49 -1.30 10.21
N ASP A 198 9.00 -0.27 10.90
CA ASP A 198 8.40 -0.42 12.24
C ASP A 198 7.15 -1.30 12.20
N HIS A 199 6.35 -1.23 11.14
CA HIS A 199 5.25 -2.17 10.92
C HIS A 199 5.74 -3.62 10.78
N SER A 200 6.79 -3.85 9.98
CA SER A 200 7.36 -5.20 9.78
C SER A 200 7.94 -5.78 11.08
N VAL A 201 8.66 -4.95 11.85
CA VAL A 201 9.19 -5.32 13.17
C VAL A 201 8.06 -5.65 14.14
N PHE A 202 7.06 -4.78 14.26
CA PHE A 202 5.92 -4.97 15.15
C PHE A 202 5.22 -6.30 14.90
N LEU A 203 4.87 -6.60 13.64
CA LEU A 203 4.17 -7.85 13.32
C LEU A 203 5.01 -9.07 13.63
N ARG A 204 6.31 -9.07 13.29
CA ARG A 204 7.18 -10.22 13.56
C ARG A 204 7.29 -10.48 15.06
N SER A 205 7.57 -9.44 15.84
CA SER A 205 7.66 -9.51 17.30
C SER A 205 6.35 -9.98 17.94
N SER A 206 5.21 -9.47 17.46
CA SER A 206 3.88 -9.82 18.00
C SER A 206 3.49 -11.28 17.75
N PHE A 207 4.05 -11.90 16.71
CA PHE A 207 3.91 -13.34 16.44
C PHE A 207 5.03 -14.19 17.06
N GLY A 208 5.79 -13.65 18.02
CA GLY A 208 6.88 -14.37 18.70
C GLY A 208 8.05 -14.74 17.78
N ARG A 209 8.16 -14.10 16.62
CA ARG A 209 9.28 -14.29 15.69
C ARG A 209 10.36 -13.26 15.97
N ASP A 210 11.62 -13.68 15.82
CA ASP A 210 12.73 -12.74 15.80
C ASP A 210 12.56 -11.78 14.59
N PRO A 211 12.40 -10.46 14.82
CA PRO A 211 12.26 -9.49 13.75
C PRO A 211 13.48 -9.45 12.82
N PHE A 212 14.66 -9.86 13.29
CA PHE A 212 15.93 -9.79 12.55
C PHE A 212 16.39 -11.13 11.96
N ALA A 213 15.64 -12.21 12.17
CA ALA A 213 15.90 -13.50 11.54
C ALA A 213 15.79 -13.42 10.00
N GLU A 214 16.47 -14.34 9.33
CA GLU A 214 16.56 -14.38 7.87
C GLU A 214 15.18 -14.26 7.19
N PRO A 215 15.07 -13.45 6.12
CA PRO A 215 13.84 -13.34 5.36
C PRO A 215 13.43 -14.68 4.73
N ASN A 216 12.13 -14.97 4.69
CA ASN A 216 11.59 -16.04 3.87
C ASN A 216 11.36 -15.49 2.45
N PRO A 217 12.07 -15.98 1.41
CA PRO A 217 11.92 -15.48 0.04
C PRO A 217 10.50 -15.64 -0.52
N GLY A 218 9.71 -16.57 0.01
CA GLY A 218 8.29 -16.76 -0.36
C GLY A 218 7.32 -15.83 0.37
N SER A 219 7.81 -14.93 1.24
CA SER A 219 6.96 -13.94 1.92
C SER A 219 6.51 -12.86 0.96
N ALA A 220 5.19 -12.59 0.93
CA ALA A 220 4.61 -11.50 0.16
C ALA A 220 5.12 -10.11 0.61
N TYR A 221 5.57 -9.98 1.86
CA TYR A 221 6.03 -8.72 2.42
C TYR A 221 7.52 -8.75 2.72
N LEU A 222 8.19 -7.61 2.55
CA LEU A 222 9.60 -7.43 2.89
C LEU A 222 9.82 -7.50 4.40
N ALA A 223 10.83 -8.28 4.80
CA ALA A 223 11.31 -8.35 6.17
C ALA A 223 12.07 -7.08 6.57
N PRO A 224 12.26 -6.81 7.88
CA PRO A 224 12.97 -5.62 8.36
C PRO A 224 14.37 -5.44 7.73
N ARG A 225 15.14 -6.53 7.58
CA ARG A 225 16.46 -6.49 6.95
C ARG A 225 16.39 -6.08 5.47
N GLU A 226 15.42 -6.59 4.72
CA GLU A 226 15.24 -6.24 3.31
C GLU A 226 14.86 -4.76 3.16
N LEU A 227 13.97 -4.26 4.02
CA LEU A 227 13.60 -2.84 4.06
C LEU A 227 14.81 -1.95 4.38
N LEU A 228 15.65 -2.34 5.34
CA LEU A 228 16.90 -1.64 5.65
C LEU A 228 17.85 -1.61 4.45
N SER A 229 17.98 -2.72 3.71
CA SER A 229 18.79 -2.76 2.49
C SER A 229 18.27 -1.81 1.42
N LEU A 230 16.95 -1.71 1.24
CA LEU A 230 16.34 -0.76 0.31
C LEU A 230 16.59 0.69 0.72
N MET A 231 16.40 1.01 2.01
CA MET A 231 16.67 2.35 2.53
C MET A 231 18.16 2.71 2.41
N ALA A 232 19.07 1.78 2.69
CA ALA A 232 20.52 2.01 2.56
C ALA A 232 20.95 2.30 1.11
N ALA A 233 20.26 1.74 0.12
CA ALA A 233 20.47 2.02 -1.29
C ALA A 233 19.84 3.34 -1.77
N ASN A 234 18.97 3.96 -0.96
CA ASN A 234 18.24 5.18 -1.31
C ASN A 234 18.92 6.42 -0.66
N PRO A 235 19.41 7.40 -1.45
CA PRO A 235 20.05 8.61 -0.92
C PRO A 235 19.18 9.42 0.05
N ALA A 236 17.85 9.36 -0.06
CA ALA A 236 16.94 10.11 0.81
C ALA A 236 16.98 9.66 2.27
N TYR A 237 17.47 8.44 2.55
CA TYR A 237 17.50 7.87 3.91
C TYR A 237 18.84 8.04 4.61
N GLN A 238 19.89 8.50 3.92
CA GLN A 238 21.26 8.49 4.44
C GLN A 238 21.39 9.23 5.78
N GLU A 239 20.78 10.41 5.90
CA GLU A 239 20.81 11.20 7.15
C GLU A 239 20.17 10.46 8.33
N THR A 240 19.07 9.75 8.08
CA THR A 240 18.33 9.03 9.12
C THR A 240 18.96 7.68 9.49
N LEU A 241 19.73 7.06 8.59
CA LEU A 241 20.41 5.80 8.85
C LEU A 241 21.61 5.94 9.78
N VAL A 242 22.24 7.12 9.81
CA VAL A 242 23.36 7.42 10.72
C VAL A 242 22.91 7.54 12.19
N GLN A 243 21.60 7.57 12.45
CA GLN A 243 21.01 7.70 13.78
C GLN A 243 20.67 6.35 14.44
N LEU A 244 20.97 5.22 13.78
CA LEU A 244 20.88 3.86 14.34
C LEU A 244 22.09 3.53 15.23
#